data_AF-A0A7D5K786-F1
#
_entry.id   AF-A0A7D5K786-F1
#
_cell.length_a   1.000
_cell.length_b   1.000
_cell.length_c   1.000
_cell.angle_alpha   90.00
_cell.angle_beta   90.00
_cell.angle_gamma   90.00
#
_symmetry.space_group_name_H-M   'P 1'
#
loop_
_entity.id
_entity.type
_entity.pdbx_description
1 polymer ?
#
loop_
_entity_poly.entity_id
_entity_poly.type
_entity_poly.pdbx_seq_one_letter_code
_entity_poly.pdbx_strand_id
1 'polypeptide(L)'
;MTDDAPDPTDIKYVGPATAAVLADAPFDAADVRAKSVSFRMLIDASVNPGVAARIRREHSLSWSFNSEDSEDLRRRSAQVRGLGDAERAWVAAASDDWSERDLTPVEGDDGEAAWVAASAANAEQAAEADGSGDPVAAESAWRDRSRPTPLTELDGVDEETIADLAEAGITSVRSLSAANPGEVAEALDRDADRVTNLRDAASEYLG
;
A
#
# COMPACT_ATOMS: atom_id res chain seq x y z
N MET A 1 -0.94 22.92 30.99
CA MET A 1 0.39 22.28 30.86
C MET A 1 0.44 21.89 29.40
N THR A 2 1.12 22.69 28.58
CA THR A 2 1.03 22.63 27.12
C THR A 2 1.64 21.31 26.67
N ASP A 3 0.83 20.55 25.96
CA ASP A 3 1.14 19.30 25.29
C ASP A 3 2.18 19.61 24.19
N ASP A 4 3.46 19.55 24.55
CA ASP A 4 4.59 19.58 23.61
C ASP A 4 4.73 18.18 23.01
N ALA A 5 3.65 17.67 22.42
CA ALA A 5 3.70 16.41 21.70
C ALA A 5 4.62 16.61 20.49
N PRO A 6 5.61 15.72 20.28
CA PRO A 6 6.55 15.85 19.18
C PRO A 6 5.80 15.84 17.85
N ASP A 7 6.14 16.79 16.98
CA ASP A 7 5.49 16.94 15.68
C ASP A 7 5.65 15.64 14.86
N PRO A 8 4.56 15.01 14.39
CA PRO A 8 4.65 13.80 13.59
C PRO A 8 5.46 13.97 12.29
N THR A 9 5.59 15.20 11.76
CA THR A 9 6.47 15.50 10.62
C THR A 9 7.96 15.39 10.95
N ASP A 10 8.35 15.34 12.22
CA ASP A 10 9.73 15.07 12.62
C ASP A 10 10.15 13.60 12.38
N ILE A 11 9.20 12.73 12.04
CA ILE A 11 9.50 11.35 11.63
C ILE A 11 9.91 11.38 10.15
N LYS A 12 11.07 10.80 9.85
CA LYS A 12 11.56 10.72 8.48
C LYS A 12 10.54 10.00 7.59
N TYR A 13 10.25 10.59 6.42
CA TYR A 13 9.26 10.14 5.44
C TYR A 13 7.79 10.42 5.81
N VAL A 14 7.50 11.14 6.89
CA VAL A 14 6.15 11.61 7.21
C VAL A 14 5.92 13.00 6.61
N GLY A 15 5.02 13.07 5.61
CA GLY A 15 4.51 14.33 5.08
C GLY A 15 3.27 14.83 5.84
N PRO A 16 2.78 16.05 5.54
CA PRO A 16 1.64 16.67 6.24
C PRO A 16 0.36 15.82 6.27
N ALA A 17 0.10 15.05 5.21
CA ALA A 17 -1.06 14.15 5.16
C ALA A 17 -0.91 12.94 6.09
N THR A 18 0.29 12.34 6.15
CA THR A 18 0.56 11.25 7.11
C THR A 18 0.63 11.79 8.53
N ALA A 19 1.11 13.02 8.72
CA ALA A 19 1.11 13.70 10.00
C ALA A 19 -0.31 13.92 10.55
N ALA A 20 -1.26 14.32 9.70
CA ALA A 20 -2.66 14.42 10.09
C ALA A 20 -3.23 13.06 10.55
N VAL A 21 -2.92 11.98 9.82
CA VAL A 21 -3.35 10.62 10.19
C VAL A 21 -2.72 10.15 11.51
N LEU A 22 -1.44 10.48 11.73
CA LEU A 22 -0.74 10.16 12.97
C LEU A 22 -1.23 11.00 14.17
N ALA A 23 -1.73 12.22 13.94
CA ALA A 23 -2.30 13.06 14.99
C ALA A 23 -3.58 12.46 15.60
N ASP A 24 -4.35 11.71 14.80
CA ASP A 24 -5.54 10.98 15.25
C ASP A 24 -5.21 9.56 15.78
N ALA A 25 -3.95 9.13 15.68
CA ALA A 25 -3.51 7.82 16.12
C ALA A 25 -3.33 7.75 17.64
N PRO A 26 -3.48 6.56 18.27
CA PRO A 26 -3.29 6.40 19.72
C PRO A 26 -1.81 6.38 20.15
N PHE A 27 -0.89 6.82 19.29
CA PHE A 27 0.56 6.85 19.50
C PHE A 27 1.16 8.06 18.78
N ASP A 28 2.27 8.57 19.29
CA ASP A 28 2.92 9.78 18.77
C ASP A 28 4.29 9.51 18.10
N ALA A 29 4.99 10.59 17.73
CA ALA A 29 6.34 10.46 17.16
C ALA A 29 7.41 10.00 18.16
N ALA A 30 7.23 10.23 19.46
CA ALA A 30 8.11 9.68 20.49
C ALA A 30 7.93 8.16 20.59
N ASP A 31 6.71 7.65 20.49
CA ASP A 31 6.42 6.21 20.49
C ASP A 31 7.09 5.49 19.30
N VAL A 32 7.04 6.10 18.11
CA VAL A 32 7.74 5.57 16.93
C VAL A 32 9.25 5.53 17.15
N ARG A 33 9.84 6.57 17.75
CA ARG A 33 11.29 6.60 18.09
C ARG A 33 11.65 5.62 19.20
N ALA A 34 10.77 5.43 20.18
CA ALA A 34 10.91 4.49 21.28
C ALA A 34 10.68 3.03 20.87
N LYS A 35 10.23 2.80 19.62
CA LYS A 35 9.91 1.46 19.06
C LYS A 35 8.75 0.76 19.79
N SER A 36 7.87 1.53 20.42
CA SER A 36 6.62 1.05 21.02
C SER A 36 5.49 0.89 19.98
N VAL A 37 5.76 1.24 18.72
CA VAL A 37 4.84 1.09 17.58
C VAL A 37 5.30 -0.04 16.67
N SER A 38 4.35 -0.86 16.19
CA SER A 38 4.61 -1.89 15.17
C SER A 38 4.11 -1.46 13.80
N PHE A 39 4.62 -2.10 12.74
CA PHE A 39 4.11 -1.88 11.38
C PHE A 39 2.59 -2.09 11.30
N ARG A 40 2.04 -3.09 12.00
CA ARG A 40 0.59 -3.35 12.02
C ARG A 40 -0.19 -2.18 12.62
N MET A 41 0.32 -1.56 13.69
CA MET A 41 -0.30 -0.39 14.30
C MET A 41 -0.31 0.81 13.37
N LEU A 42 0.74 1.01 12.57
CA LEU A 42 0.75 2.05 11.53
C LEU A 42 -0.35 1.80 10.48
N ILE A 43 -0.49 0.56 10.00
CA ILE A 43 -1.53 0.21 9.02
C ILE A 43 -2.94 0.32 9.62
N ASP A 44 -3.12 -0.05 10.88
CA ASP A 44 -4.41 0.04 11.59
C ASP A 44 -4.83 1.50 11.83
N ALA A 45 -3.85 2.36 12.14
CA ALA A 45 -4.02 3.81 12.14
C ALA A 45 -4.21 4.41 10.74
N SER A 46 -4.38 3.59 9.70
CA SER A 46 -4.60 4.02 8.31
C SER A 46 -3.43 4.80 7.69
N VAL A 47 -2.21 4.64 8.20
CA VAL A 47 -1.00 5.18 7.57
C VAL A 47 -0.78 4.49 6.22
N ASN A 48 -0.39 5.26 5.21
CA ASN A 48 -0.07 4.73 3.89
C ASN A 48 0.93 3.54 3.98
N PRO A 49 0.64 2.38 3.36
CA PRO A 49 1.50 1.20 3.48
C PRO A 49 2.97 1.40 3.05
N GLY A 50 3.20 2.22 2.02
CA GLY A 50 4.55 2.54 1.54
C GLY A 50 5.31 3.46 2.50
N VAL A 51 4.61 4.39 3.17
CA VAL A 51 5.20 5.22 4.22
C VAL A 51 5.44 4.39 5.48
N ALA A 52 4.48 3.58 5.91
CA ALA A 52 4.62 2.64 7.04
C ALA A 52 5.79 1.67 6.84
N ALA A 53 6.01 1.17 5.62
CA ALA A 53 7.15 0.31 5.30
C ALA A 53 8.49 1.04 5.44
N ARG A 54 8.56 2.34 5.10
CA ARG A 54 9.76 3.17 5.25
C ARG A 54 10.02 3.51 6.71
N ILE A 55 9.00 3.95 7.45
CA ILE A 55 9.09 4.20 8.89
C ILE A 55 9.59 2.94 9.62
N ARG A 56 9.03 1.76 9.29
CA ARG A 56 9.46 0.48 9.86
C ARG A 56 10.95 0.21 9.61
N ARG A 57 11.44 0.39 8.39
CA ARG A 57 12.85 0.15 8.03
C ARG A 57 13.77 1.14 8.75
N GLU A 58 13.41 2.42 8.77
CA GLU A 58 14.22 3.48 9.41
C GLU A 58 14.31 3.28 10.92
N HIS A 59 13.17 3.07 11.59
CA HIS A 59 13.13 2.94 13.06
C HIS A 59 13.29 1.50 13.55
N SER A 60 13.54 0.56 12.63
CA SER A 60 13.65 -0.88 12.92
C SER A 60 12.47 -1.42 13.71
N LEU A 61 11.26 -1.01 13.35
CA LEU A 61 10.04 -1.38 14.07
C LEU A 61 9.70 -2.87 13.87
N SER A 62 9.18 -3.48 14.93
CA SER A 62 8.61 -4.83 14.88
C SER A 62 7.45 -4.87 13.89
N TRP A 63 7.27 -6.01 13.23
CA TRP A 63 6.19 -6.18 12.27
C TRP A 63 4.81 -6.20 12.97
N SER A 64 4.73 -6.91 14.10
CA SER A 64 3.63 -6.95 15.06
C SER A 64 4.21 -7.20 16.47
N PHE A 65 3.48 -6.86 17.53
CA PHE A 65 3.87 -7.22 18.91
C PHE A 65 3.35 -8.60 19.33
N ASN A 66 2.22 -9.04 18.78
CA ASN A 66 1.76 -10.43 18.89
C ASN A 66 2.43 -11.27 17.79
N SER A 67 3.47 -12.02 18.16
CA SER A 67 4.06 -13.07 17.32
C SER A 67 3.37 -14.44 17.52
N GLU A 68 2.41 -14.54 18.44
CA GLU A 68 1.63 -15.77 18.72
C GLU A 68 0.32 -15.84 17.91
N ASP A 69 -0.02 -14.77 17.18
CA ASP A 69 -1.25 -14.67 16.41
C ASP A 69 -1.16 -15.48 15.10
N SER A 70 -1.46 -16.78 15.23
CA SER A 70 -1.64 -17.72 14.11
C SER A 70 -2.68 -17.25 13.08
N GLU A 71 -3.50 -16.24 13.39
CA GLU A 71 -4.54 -15.72 12.52
C GLU A 71 -3.99 -14.89 11.35
N ASP A 72 -2.92 -14.13 11.55
CA ASP A 72 -2.32 -13.34 10.46
C ASP A 72 -1.60 -14.24 9.46
N LEU A 73 -0.78 -15.18 9.95
CA LEU A 73 -0.16 -16.21 9.12
C LEU A 73 -1.22 -17.02 8.37
N ARG A 74 -2.34 -17.38 9.03
CA ARG A 74 -3.48 -18.03 8.36
C ARG A 74 -4.09 -17.17 7.27
N ARG A 75 -4.32 -15.87 7.52
CA ARG A 75 -4.88 -14.94 6.53
C ARG A 75 -3.96 -14.78 5.31
N ARG A 76 -2.65 -14.60 5.54
CA ARG A 76 -1.66 -14.52 4.46
C ARG A 76 -1.54 -15.83 3.70
N SER A 77 -1.55 -16.96 4.40
CA SER A 77 -1.54 -18.28 3.75
C SER A 77 -2.81 -18.53 2.93
N ALA A 78 -3.98 -18.05 3.37
CA ALA A 78 -5.23 -18.16 2.63
C ALA A 78 -5.28 -17.23 1.41
N GLN A 79 -4.53 -16.12 1.44
CA GLN A 79 -4.40 -15.18 0.33
C GLN A 79 -3.43 -15.67 -0.76
N VAL A 80 -2.48 -16.56 -0.41
CA VAL A 80 -1.62 -17.26 -1.37
C VAL A 80 -2.39 -18.45 -1.95
N ARG A 81 -2.98 -18.27 -3.13
CA ARG A 81 -3.77 -19.30 -3.80
C ARG A 81 -2.92 -20.07 -4.81
N GLY A 82 -2.73 -21.37 -4.57
CA GLY A 82 -2.32 -22.40 -5.55
C GLY A 82 -0.95 -22.19 -6.20
N LEU A 83 0.05 -22.97 -5.76
CA LEU A 83 1.34 -23.06 -6.43
C LEU A 83 1.13 -23.51 -7.89
N GLY A 84 1.56 -22.69 -8.85
CA GLY A 84 1.41 -22.97 -10.29
C GLY A 84 2.16 -24.25 -10.70
N ASP A 85 1.84 -24.84 -11.86
CA ASP A 85 2.50 -26.09 -12.31
C ASP A 85 4.03 -25.97 -12.41
N ALA A 86 4.54 -24.82 -12.86
CA ALA A 86 5.97 -24.55 -12.93
C ALA A 86 6.63 -24.54 -11.54
N GLU A 87 5.88 -24.04 -10.55
CA GLU A 87 6.36 -23.84 -9.20
C GLU A 87 6.21 -25.15 -8.38
N ARG A 88 5.20 -25.98 -8.68
CA ARG A 88 5.12 -27.38 -8.23
C ARG A 88 6.23 -28.26 -8.79
N ALA A 89 6.60 -28.07 -10.06
CA ALA A 89 7.73 -28.79 -10.67
C ALA A 89 9.06 -28.41 -9.99
N TRP A 90 9.22 -27.14 -9.61
CA TRP A 90 10.39 -26.65 -8.89
C TRP A 90 10.49 -27.23 -7.47
N VAL A 91 9.36 -27.33 -6.75
CA VAL A 91 9.32 -27.98 -5.42
C VAL A 91 9.61 -29.48 -5.50
N ALA A 92 9.12 -30.17 -6.53
CA ALA A 92 9.40 -31.59 -6.73
C ALA A 92 10.89 -31.83 -7.04
N ALA A 93 11.49 -31.00 -7.89
CA ALA A 93 12.93 -31.07 -8.20
C ALA A 93 13.80 -30.73 -6.98
N ALA A 94 13.38 -29.77 -6.15
CA ALA A 94 14.10 -29.42 -4.93
C ALA A 94 13.96 -30.49 -3.84
N SER A 95 12.80 -31.17 -3.72
CA SER A 95 12.55 -32.17 -2.67
C SER A 95 13.44 -33.42 -2.79
N ASP A 96 13.95 -33.72 -3.98
CA ASP A 96 14.84 -34.86 -4.23
C ASP A 96 16.27 -34.58 -3.71
N ASP A 97 16.74 -33.33 -3.84
CA ASP A 97 18.10 -32.88 -3.47
C ASP A 97 18.32 -32.74 -1.95
N TRP A 98 17.25 -32.56 -1.16
CA TRP A 98 17.37 -32.43 0.30
C TRP A 98 17.56 -33.76 1.04
N SER A 99 17.29 -34.91 0.39
CA SER A 99 17.39 -36.24 1.03
C SER A 99 18.68 -36.99 0.69
N GLU A 100 19.47 -36.54 -0.29
CA GLU A 100 20.69 -37.23 -0.76
C GLU A 100 21.99 -36.51 -0.39
N ARG A 101 21.98 -35.69 0.65
CA ARG A 101 23.22 -35.30 1.32
C ARG A 101 23.62 -36.40 2.28
N ASP A 102 24.31 -37.42 1.75
CA ASP A 102 25.08 -38.38 2.54
C ASP A 102 26.04 -37.58 3.43
N LEU A 103 25.64 -37.38 4.69
CA LEU A 103 26.42 -36.70 5.72
C LEU A 103 27.58 -37.62 6.11
N THR A 104 28.54 -37.78 5.22
CA THR A 104 29.88 -38.19 5.62
C THR A 104 30.45 -37.04 6.44
N PRO A 105 30.78 -37.24 7.74
CA PRO A 105 31.36 -36.17 8.53
C PRO A 105 32.77 -35.93 8.00
N VAL A 106 32.96 -34.87 7.22
CA VAL A 106 34.30 -34.32 6.97
C VAL A 106 34.64 -33.48 8.18
N GLU A 107 35.62 -33.92 8.96
CA GLU A 107 36.28 -33.05 9.92
C GLU A 107 37.05 -31.99 9.13
N GLY A 108 36.51 -30.77 9.11
CA GLY A 108 37.10 -29.63 8.41
C GLY A 108 36.24 -28.38 8.60
N ASP A 109 36.84 -27.39 9.24
CA ASP A 109 36.30 -26.06 9.56
C ASP A 109 36.12 -25.21 8.28
N ASP A 110 35.00 -25.35 7.56
CA ASP A 110 34.73 -24.49 6.37
C ASP A 110 33.25 -24.29 5.98
N GLY A 111 32.31 -24.84 6.75
CA GLY A 111 30.87 -24.73 6.45
C GLY A 111 30.30 -23.31 6.46
N GLU A 112 30.79 -22.43 7.36
CA GLU A 112 30.27 -21.06 7.52
C GLU A 112 30.62 -20.14 6.33
N ALA A 113 31.77 -20.36 5.68
CA ALA A 113 32.22 -19.56 4.54
C ALA A 113 31.38 -19.79 3.28
N ALA A 114 30.86 -21.00 3.09
CA ALA A 114 30.03 -21.35 1.93
C ALA A 114 28.66 -20.65 1.97
N TRP A 115 28.04 -20.54 3.14
CA TRP A 115 26.76 -19.84 3.30
C TRP A 115 26.91 -18.32 3.10
N VAL A 116 28.01 -17.73 3.59
CA VAL A 116 28.30 -16.30 3.39
C VAL A 116 28.54 -15.98 1.90
N ALA A 117 29.26 -16.85 1.18
CA ALA A 117 29.51 -16.69 -0.24
C ALA A 117 28.21 -16.84 -1.09
N ALA A 118 27.35 -17.81 -0.75
CA ALA A 118 26.06 -17.98 -1.42
C ALA A 118 25.09 -16.82 -1.14
N SER A 119 25.12 -16.27 0.08
CA SER A 119 24.33 -15.09 0.47
C SER A 119 24.79 -13.83 -0.26
N ALA A 120 26.10 -13.65 -0.42
CA ALA A 120 26.69 -12.53 -1.17
C ALA A 120 26.33 -12.58 -2.66
N ALA A 121 26.35 -13.77 -3.27
CA ALA A 121 25.96 -13.95 -4.67
C ALA A 121 24.48 -13.65 -4.92
N ASN A 122 23.59 -13.94 -3.96
CA ASN A 122 22.16 -13.67 -4.07
C ASN A 122 21.83 -12.17 -3.88
N ALA A 123 22.60 -11.47 -3.04
CA ALA A 123 22.46 -10.02 -2.84
C ALA A 123 22.75 -9.22 -4.12
N GLU A 124 23.59 -9.74 -5.01
CA GLU A 124 23.97 -9.11 -6.28
C GLU A 124 22.92 -9.25 -7.40
N GLN A 125 21.92 -10.14 -7.23
CA GLN A 125 20.77 -10.27 -8.14
C GLN A 125 19.46 -9.68 -7.58
N ALA A 126 19.47 -9.12 -6.38
CA ALA A 126 18.32 -8.40 -5.84
C ALA A 126 18.14 -7.09 -6.63
N ALA A 127 17.17 -7.12 -7.54
CA ALA A 127 16.76 -6.02 -8.41
C ALA A 127 16.95 -4.63 -7.77
N GLU A 128 17.79 -3.84 -8.42
CA GLU A 128 17.97 -2.40 -8.28
C GLU A 128 16.62 -1.68 -8.47
N ALA A 129 15.80 -1.66 -7.42
CA ALA A 129 14.93 -0.52 -7.17
C ALA A 129 15.74 0.41 -6.27
N ASP A 130 16.46 1.33 -6.88
CA ASP A 130 17.50 2.19 -6.29
C ASP A 130 17.06 3.07 -5.09
N GLY A 131 15.80 2.95 -4.65
CA GLY A 131 15.28 3.67 -3.49
C GLY A 131 15.40 5.20 -3.59
N SER A 132 15.78 5.72 -4.76
CA SER A 132 16.08 7.13 -5.02
C SER A 132 14.81 7.93 -5.32
N GLY A 133 13.66 7.24 -5.35
CA GLY A 133 12.36 7.85 -5.54
C GLY A 133 12.00 8.78 -4.37
N ASP A 134 11.84 10.06 -4.71
CA ASP A 134 11.29 11.08 -3.82
C ASP A 134 10.03 10.54 -3.11
N PRO A 135 9.93 10.68 -1.78
CA PRO A 135 8.81 10.11 -1.02
C PRO A 135 7.45 10.65 -1.43
N VAL A 136 7.39 11.92 -1.85
CA VAL A 136 6.20 12.57 -2.36
C VAL A 136 5.85 12.05 -3.75
N ALA A 137 6.85 11.78 -4.59
CA ALA A 137 6.63 11.15 -5.90
C ALA A 137 6.11 9.71 -5.77
N ALA A 138 6.64 8.93 -4.83
CA ALA A 138 6.18 7.57 -4.57
C ALA A 138 4.74 7.54 -3.99
N GLU A 139 4.39 8.49 -3.12
CA GLU A 139 3.03 8.64 -2.59
C GLU A 139 2.05 9.14 -3.68
N SER A 140 2.47 10.13 -4.48
CA SER A 140 1.69 10.65 -5.61
C SER A 140 1.39 9.54 -6.61
N ALA A 141 2.40 8.74 -6.98
CA ALA A 141 2.23 7.61 -7.90
C ALA A 141 1.33 6.49 -7.35
N TRP A 142 1.21 6.34 -6.02
CA TRP A 142 0.25 5.42 -5.42
C TRP A 142 -1.17 5.99 -5.40
N ARG A 143 -1.31 7.30 -5.15
CA ARG A 143 -2.60 7.99 -5.27
C ARG A 143 -3.10 7.96 -6.69
N ASP A 144 -2.27 8.23 -7.68
CA ASP A 144 -2.69 8.20 -9.09
C ASP A 144 -3.12 6.79 -9.52
N ARG A 145 -2.46 5.74 -9.01
CA ARG A 145 -2.89 4.34 -9.25
C ARG A 145 -4.15 3.94 -8.50
N SER A 146 -4.45 4.57 -7.37
CA SER A 146 -5.62 4.27 -6.53
C SER A 146 -6.77 5.25 -6.74
N ARG A 147 -6.55 6.27 -7.57
CA ARG A 147 -7.53 7.32 -7.85
C ARG A 147 -8.62 6.74 -8.75
N PRO A 148 -9.90 6.85 -8.34
CA PRO A 148 -10.99 6.52 -9.25
C PRO A 148 -10.89 7.39 -10.50
N THR A 149 -11.23 6.82 -11.66
CA THR A 149 -11.12 7.48 -12.97
C THR A 149 -11.73 8.89 -12.91
N PRO A 150 -10.96 9.94 -13.19
CA PRO A 150 -11.46 11.31 -13.07
C PRO A 150 -12.49 11.63 -14.16
N LEU A 151 -13.38 12.59 -13.89
CA LEU A 151 -14.41 13.00 -14.85
C LEU A 151 -13.85 13.66 -16.12
N THR A 152 -12.60 14.13 -16.08
CA THR A 152 -11.89 14.67 -17.25
C THR A 152 -11.66 13.64 -18.35
N GLU A 153 -11.76 12.34 -18.04
CA GLU A 153 -11.65 11.26 -19.02
C GLU A 153 -12.97 10.99 -19.77
N LEU A 154 -14.09 11.58 -19.32
CA LEU A 154 -15.36 11.50 -20.03
C LEU A 154 -15.41 12.53 -21.15
N ASP A 155 -15.52 12.05 -22.38
CA ASP A 155 -15.78 12.90 -23.54
C ASP A 155 -17.13 13.62 -23.40
N GLY A 156 -17.15 14.93 -23.68
CA GLY A 156 -18.36 15.75 -23.66
C GLY A 156 -18.68 16.44 -22.32
N VAL A 157 -17.79 16.35 -21.33
CA VAL A 157 -17.90 17.11 -20.07
C VAL A 157 -16.98 18.33 -20.12
N ASP A 158 -17.55 19.52 -20.01
CA ASP A 158 -16.79 20.77 -19.94
C ASP A 158 -16.26 21.06 -18.51
N GLU A 159 -15.23 21.90 -18.41
CA GLU A 159 -14.58 22.24 -17.12
C GLU A 159 -15.55 22.87 -16.11
N GLU A 160 -16.54 23.62 -16.57
CA GLU A 160 -17.60 24.20 -15.71
C GLU A 160 -18.45 23.08 -15.09
N THR A 161 -18.91 22.14 -15.91
CA THR A 161 -19.68 20.97 -15.46
C THR A 161 -18.87 20.10 -14.49
N ILE A 162 -17.56 19.95 -14.70
CA ILE A 162 -16.67 19.23 -13.76
C ILE A 162 -16.60 19.96 -12.41
N ALA A 163 -16.47 21.29 -12.43
CA ALA A 163 -16.42 22.09 -11.21
C ALA A 163 -17.75 22.02 -10.43
N ASP A 164 -18.88 22.07 -11.13
CA ASP A 164 -20.21 21.93 -10.50
C ASP A 164 -20.39 20.54 -9.89
N LEU A 165 -20.03 19.47 -10.61
CA LEU A 165 -20.10 18.11 -10.08
C LEU A 165 -19.19 17.92 -8.86
N ALA A 166 -18.02 18.57 -8.85
CA ALA A 166 -17.13 18.56 -7.68
C ALA A 166 -17.75 19.24 -6.46
N GLU A 167 -18.54 20.31 -6.64
CA GLU A 167 -19.30 20.96 -5.56
C GLU A 167 -20.35 20.01 -4.95
N ALA A 168 -20.96 19.15 -5.78
CA ALA A 168 -21.83 18.07 -5.34
C ALA A 168 -21.07 16.83 -4.76
N GLY A 169 -19.73 16.90 -4.66
CA GLY A 169 -18.89 15.80 -4.17
C GLY A 169 -18.65 14.68 -5.19
N ILE A 170 -19.02 14.89 -6.46
CA ILE A 170 -18.85 13.92 -7.55
C ILE A 170 -17.59 14.25 -8.32
N THR A 171 -16.49 13.57 -8.01
CA THR A 171 -15.17 13.85 -8.61
C THR A 171 -14.68 12.77 -9.58
N SER A 172 -15.49 11.74 -9.84
CA SER A 172 -15.04 10.54 -10.59
C SER A 172 -16.16 9.86 -11.36
N VAL A 173 -15.81 9.17 -12.46
CA VAL A 173 -16.74 8.47 -13.36
C VAL A 173 -17.63 7.48 -12.60
N ARG A 174 -17.03 6.68 -11.70
CA ARG A 174 -17.76 5.73 -10.85
C ARG A 174 -18.71 6.39 -9.84
N SER A 175 -18.35 7.59 -9.35
CA SER A 175 -19.21 8.33 -8.43
C SER A 175 -20.41 8.92 -9.18
N LEU A 176 -20.17 9.39 -10.41
CA LEU A 176 -21.21 9.92 -11.28
C LEU A 176 -22.20 8.84 -11.72
N SER A 177 -21.74 7.65 -12.12
CA SER A 177 -22.62 6.54 -12.53
C SER A 177 -23.53 6.03 -11.40
N ALA A 178 -23.04 6.07 -10.16
CA ALA A 178 -23.78 5.67 -8.96
C ALA A 178 -24.67 6.78 -8.38
N ALA A 179 -24.48 8.03 -8.78
CA ALA A 179 -25.24 9.16 -8.27
C ALA A 179 -26.70 9.13 -8.76
N ASN A 180 -27.59 9.73 -7.96
CA ASN A 180 -28.98 9.96 -8.37
C ASN A 180 -29.05 11.29 -9.15
N PRO A 181 -29.38 11.28 -10.45
CA PRO A 181 -29.34 12.49 -11.27
C PRO A 181 -30.33 13.56 -10.81
N GLY A 182 -31.45 13.19 -10.19
CA GLY A 182 -32.44 14.14 -9.68
C GLY A 182 -31.92 14.94 -8.48
N GLU A 183 -31.28 14.26 -7.53
CA GLU A 183 -30.70 14.90 -6.34
C GLU A 183 -29.52 15.81 -6.71
N VAL A 184 -28.70 15.39 -7.67
CA VAL A 184 -27.56 16.17 -8.17
C VAL A 184 -28.02 17.40 -8.94
N ALA A 185 -29.05 17.25 -9.77
CA ALA A 185 -29.66 18.37 -10.49
C ALA A 185 -30.27 19.39 -9.52
N GLU A 186 -30.94 18.95 -8.46
CA GLU A 186 -31.47 19.83 -7.41
C GLU A 186 -30.33 20.55 -6.65
N ALA A 187 -29.29 19.81 -6.24
CA ALA A 187 -28.17 20.37 -5.49
C ALA A 187 -27.38 21.43 -6.28
N LEU A 188 -27.32 21.27 -7.60
CA LEU A 188 -26.57 22.17 -8.50
C LEU A 188 -27.44 23.20 -9.22
N ASP A 189 -28.77 23.20 -8.97
CA ASP A 189 -29.75 24.00 -9.72
C ASP A 189 -29.59 23.85 -11.25
N ARG A 190 -29.47 22.60 -11.70
CA ARG A 190 -29.23 22.22 -13.11
C ARG A 190 -30.38 21.40 -13.69
N ASP A 191 -30.38 21.31 -15.01
CA ASP A 191 -31.33 20.50 -15.76
C ASP A 191 -31.12 18.99 -15.48
N ALA A 192 -32.17 18.30 -15.05
CA ALA A 192 -32.12 16.88 -14.68
C ALA A 192 -31.86 15.95 -15.87
N ASP A 193 -32.31 16.31 -17.08
CA ASP A 193 -32.03 15.53 -18.29
C ASP A 193 -30.54 15.63 -18.65
N ARG A 194 -29.92 16.81 -18.46
CA ARG A 194 -28.48 16.99 -18.65
C ARG A 194 -27.66 16.11 -17.68
N VAL A 195 -28.03 16.07 -16.40
CA VAL A 195 -27.34 15.22 -15.41
C VAL A 195 -27.55 13.73 -15.68
N THR A 196 -28.74 13.35 -16.16
CA THR A 196 -29.03 11.96 -16.57
C THR A 196 -28.15 11.52 -17.73
N ASN A 197 -28.01 12.35 -18.78
CA ASN A 197 -27.13 12.05 -19.89
C ASN A 197 -25.65 11.87 -19.46
N LEU A 198 -25.19 12.70 -18.52
CA LEU A 198 -23.83 12.60 -17.96
C LEU A 198 -23.62 11.29 -17.18
N ARG A 199 -24.63 10.86 -16.41
CA ARG A 199 -24.62 9.59 -15.69
C ARG A 199 -24.60 8.39 -16.64
N ASP A 200 -25.37 8.46 -17.72
CA ASP A 200 -25.42 7.41 -18.73
C ASP A 200 -24.09 7.30 -19.47
N ALA A 201 -23.48 8.42 -19.85
CA ALA A 201 -22.12 8.45 -20.40
C ALA A 201 -21.07 7.87 -19.44
N ALA A 202 -21.18 8.18 -18.14
CA ALA A 202 -20.32 7.60 -17.10
C ALA A 202 -20.52 6.09 -16.94
N SER A 203 -21.74 5.60 -17.14
CA SER A 203 -22.06 4.16 -17.08
C SER A 203 -21.54 3.43 -18.32
N GLU A 204 -21.63 4.05 -19.50
CA GLU A 204 -21.09 3.54 -20.76
C GLU A 204 -19.56 3.46 -20.73
N TYR A 205 -18.88 4.46 -20.16
CA TYR A 205 -17.41 4.44 -20.01
C TYR A 205 -16.89 3.28 -19.14
N LEU A 206 -17.70 2.80 -18.18
CA LEU A 206 -17.31 1.72 -17.25
C LEU A 206 -17.68 0.31 -17.75
N GLY A 207 -18.45 0.19 -18.83
CA GLY A 207 -18.92 -1.07 -19.41
C GLY A 207 -18.03 -1.56 -20.55
#